data_AF-A0A149VHQ5-F1
#
_entry.id   AF-A0A149VHQ5-F1
#
_cell.length_a   1.000
_cell.length_b   1.000
_cell.length_c   1.000
_cell.angle_alpha   90.00
_cell.angle_beta   90.00
_cell.angle_gamma   90.00
#
_symmetry.space_group_name_H-M   'P 1'
#
loop_
_entity.id
_entity.type
_entity.pdbx_description
1 polymer ?
#
loop_
_entity_poly.entity_id
_entity_poly.type
_entity_poly.pdbx_seq_one_letter_code
_entity_poly.pdbx_strand_id
1 'polypeptide(L)'
;MNLPGSLHSVPQDTKCGMHHNRDAVANIQGETDSFGAEYILMCQECYDEYKEEAKKPHISTCDWCKAKHVTVRPRRDYDEGMSGPVYYVCQNCIDKDNARIADELADDDLSYDCGDWE
;
A
#
# COMPACT_ATOMS: atom_id res chain seq x y z
N MET A 1 0.66 3.31 9.38
CA MET A 1 -0.12 3.99 8.31
C MET A 1 -0.45 2.97 7.22
N ASN A 2 -1.63 3.05 6.58
CA ASN A 2 -1.97 2.17 5.46
C ASN A 2 -1.22 2.60 4.17
N LEU A 3 -1.33 1.82 3.09
CA LEU A 3 -0.71 2.13 1.79
C LEU A 3 -1.68 2.91 0.88
N PRO A 4 -1.16 3.66 -0.11
CA PRO A 4 -2.00 4.28 -1.15
C PRO A 4 -2.96 3.28 -1.79
N GLY A 5 -4.20 3.70 -2.03
CA GLY A 5 -5.29 2.88 -2.55
C GLY A 5 -6.09 2.12 -1.49
N SER A 6 -5.73 2.22 -0.20
CA SER A 6 -6.49 1.58 0.88
C SER A 6 -7.87 2.24 1.07
N LEU A 7 -8.89 1.42 1.31
CA LEU A 7 -10.25 1.86 1.61
C LEU A 7 -10.41 2.19 3.09
N HIS A 8 -11.14 3.28 3.37
CA HIS A 8 -11.50 3.75 4.70
C HIS A 8 -13.00 4.00 4.81
N SER A 9 -13.50 4.17 6.04
CA SER A 9 -14.88 4.56 6.26
C SER A 9 -15.14 5.95 5.69
N VAL A 10 -16.33 6.13 5.10
CA VAL A 10 -16.79 7.43 4.63
C VAL A 10 -17.44 8.17 5.81
N PRO A 11 -17.00 9.40 6.13
CA PRO A 11 -17.68 10.19 7.16
C PRO A 11 -19.12 10.52 6.74
N GLN A 12 -20.02 10.66 7.72
CA GLN A 12 -21.43 10.94 7.44
C GLN A 12 -21.60 12.27 6.70
N ASP A 13 -22.65 12.34 5.86
CA ASP A 13 -23.06 13.52 5.08
C ASP A 13 -21.96 14.16 4.22
N THR A 14 -20.94 13.38 3.90
CA THR A 14 -19.79 13.86 3.14
C THR A 14 -20.04 13.75 1.64
N LYS A 15 -19.75 14.82 0.91
CA LYS A 15 -19.93 14.89 -0.54
C LYS A 15 -18.67 14.43 -1.27
N CYS A 16 -18.85 14.00 -2.51
CA CYS A 16 -17.73 13.70 -3.39
C CYS A 16 -16.89 14.95 -3.62
N GLY A 17 -15.56 14.81 -3.56
CA GLY A 17 -14.62 15.92 -3.77
C GLY A 17 -14.70 16.54 -5.17
N MET A 18 -15.06 15.74 -6.18
CA MET A 18 -15.24 16.18 -7.57
C MET A 18 -16.67 16.62 -7.90
N HIS A 19 -17.66 15.96 -7.30
CA HIS A 19 -19.08 16.19 -7.55
C HIS A 19 -19.79 16.60 -6.26
N HIS A 20 -19.78 17.88 -5.94
CA HIS A 20 -20.28 18.39 -4.65
C HIS A 20 -21.78 18.15 -4.41
N ASN A 21 -22.53 17.85 -5.46
CA ASN A 21 -23.96 17.55 -5.39
C ASN A 21 -24.27 16.07 -5.12
N ARG A 22 -23.25 15.21 -4.99
CA ARG A 22 -23.40 13.76 -4.83
C ARG A 22 -22.74 13.29 -3.54
N ASP A 23 -23.35 12.31 -2.89
CA ASP A 23 -22.80 11.70 -1.68
C ASP A 23 -21.56 10.86 -2.00
N ALA A 24 -20.57 10.91 -1.12
CA ALA A 24 -19.42 10.03 -1.17
C ALA A 24 -19.84 8.62 -0.72
N VAL A 25 -19.38 7.61 -1.45
CA VAL A 25 -19.59 6.19 -1.14
C VAL A 25 -18.27 5.46 -0.89
N ALA A 26 -17.15 6.06 -1.30
CA ALA A 26 -15.81 5.53 -1.06
C ALA A 26 -14.90 6.64 -0.52
N ASN A 27 -14.04 6.26 0.43
CA ASN A 27 -12.97 7.09 0.96
C ASN A 27 -11.65 6.33 0.72
N ILE A 28 -10.87 6.78 -0.25
CA ILE A 28 -9.64 6.14 -0.68
C ILE A 28 -8.45 6.93 -0.16
N GLN A 29 -7.47 6.23 0.41
CA GLN A 29 -6.20 6.84 0.75
C GLN A 29 -5.41 7.15 -0.53
N GLY A 30 -5.11 8.42 -0.73
CA GLY A 30 -4.29 8.92 -1.83
C GLY A 30 -2.79 8.77 -1.53
N GLU A 31 -2.04 9.83 -1.81
CA GLU A 31 -0.62 9.86 -1.50
C GLU A 31 -0.39 9.69 0.02
N THR A 32 0.67 8.97 0.35
CA THR A 32 1.07 8.71 1.74
C THR A 32 2.56 8.98 1.85
N ASP A 33 2.91 9.95 2.69
CA ASP A 33 4.28 10.38 2.91
C ASP A 33 4.59 10.41 4.42
N SER A 34 5.76 10.95 4.79
CA SER A 34 6.19 11.08 6.17
C SER A 34 5.34 12.07 7.00
N PHE A 35 4.57 12.94 6.36
CA PHE A 35 3.76 13.98 6.99
C PHE A 35 2.29 13.58 7.13
N GLY A 36 1.83 12.56 6.41
CA GLY A 36 0.51 11.99 6.59
C GLY A 36 0.00 11.24 5.38
N ALA A 37 -1.33 11.20 5.28
CA ALA A 37 -2.02 10.60 4.15
C ALA A 37 -3.17 11.50 3.72
N GLU A 38 -3.34 11.63 2.41
CA GLU A 38 -4.49 12.28 1.83
C GLU A 38 -5.65 11.29 1.68
N TYR A 39 -6.88 11.81 1.78
CA TYR A 39 -8.10 11.01 1.69
C TYR A 39 -9.00 11.59 0.60
N ILE A 40 -9.36 10.75 -0.37
CA ILE A 40 -10.11 11.12 -1.56
C ILE A 40 -11.52 10.55 -1.43
N LEU A 41 -12.50 11.45 -1.35
CA LEU A 41 -13.91 11.12 -1.23
C LEU A 41 -14.57 11.05 -2.60
N MET A 42 -15.06 9.87 -2.96
CA MET A 42 -15.58 9.57 -4.30
C MET A 42 -17.05 9.19 -4.23
N CYS A 43 -17.86 9.72 -5.15
CA CYS A 43 -19.17 9.15 -5.46
C CYS A 43 -18.99 7.85 -6.25
N GLN A 44 -20.08 7.11 -6.46
CA GLN A 44 -20.05 5.82 -7.15
C GLN A 44 -19.38 5.90 -8.54
N GLU A 45 -19.74 6.91 -9.34
CA GLU A 45 -19.17 7.14 -10.67
C GLU A 45 -17.65 7.32 -10.63
N CYS A 46 -17.16 8.22 -9.77
CA CYS A 46 -15.72 8.47 -9.63
C CYS A 46 -14.98 7.23 -9.10
N TYR A 47 -15.62 6.44 -8.23
CA TYR A 47 -15.02 5.23 -7.69
C TYR A 47 -14.94 4.11 -8.74
N ASP A 48 -15.94 4.01 -9.60
CA ASP A 48 -15.93 3.07 -10.72
C ASP A 48 -14.86 3.44 -11.75
N GLU A 49 -14.73 4.73 -12.09
CA GLU A 49 -13.63 5.23 -12.92
C GLU A 49 -12.26 4.91 -12.31
N TYR A 50 -12.09 5.18 -11.01
CA TYR A 50 -10.86 4.85 -10.30
C TYR A 50 -10.51 3.35 -10.39
N LYS A 51 -11.50 2.47 -10.24
CA LYS A 51 -11.30 1.02 -10.38
C LYS A 51 -10.90 0.62 -11.80
N GLU A 52 -11.51 1.22 -12.81
CA GLU A 52 -11.18 0.94 -14.21
C GLU A 52 -9.76 1.43 -14.54
N GLU A 53 -9.36 2.61 -14.06
CA GLU A 53 -7.98 3.10 -14.20
C GLU A 53 -6.98 2.21 -13.45
N ALA A 54 -7.31 1.74 -12.24
CA ALA A 54 -6.45 0.87 -11.46
C ALA A 54 -6.18 -0.49 -12.13
N LYS A 55 -7.09 -0.96 -12.99
CA LYS A 55 -6.90 -2.19 -13.79
C LYS A 55 -5.95 -1.98 -14.98
N LYS A 56 -5.75 -0.73 -15.42
CA LYS A 56 -4.91 -0.47 -16.59
C LYS A 56 -3.44 -0.71 -16.24
N PRO A 57 -2.69 -1.43 -17.09
CA PRO A 57 -1.26 -1.59 -16.89
C PRO A 57 -0.57 -0.21 -17.01
N HIS A 58 0.08 0.23 -15.96
CA HIS A 58 0.85 1.47 -15.92
C HIS A 58 2.34 1.14 -15.91
N ILE A 59 3.07 1.58 -16.93
CA ILE A 59 4.51 1.40 -16.97
C ILE A 59 5.15 2.47 -16.09
N SER A 60 5.80 2.04 -15.01
CA SER A 60 6.51 2.90 -14.08
C SER A 60 7.88 2.31 -13.74
N THR A 61 8.73 3.14 -13.15
CA THR A 61 10.08 2.74 -12.76
C THR A 61 10.04 2.13 -11.37
N CYS A 62 10.65 0.96 -11.19
CA CYS A 62 10.81 0.35 -9.88
C CYS A 62 11.92 1.06 -9.09
N ASP A 63 11.66 1.38 -7.83
CA ASP A 63 12.63 2.11 -6.98
C ASP A 63 13.84 1.26 -6.59
N TRP A 64 13.73 -0.05 -6.52
CA TRP A 64 14.85 -0.92 -6.14
C TRP A 64 15.75 -1.29 -7.31
N CYS A 65 15.21 -1.85 -8.40
CA CYS A 65 16.01 -2.25 -9.57
C CYS A 65 16.23 -1.12 -10.59
N LYS A 66 15.56 0.03 -10.45
CA LYS A 66 15.59 1.19 -11.36
C LYS A 66 15.18 0.89 -12.81
N ALA A 67 14.60 -0.28 -13.07
CA ALA A 67 14.07 -0.66 -14.39
C ALA A 67 12.58 -0.33 -14.53
N LYS A 68 12.11 -0.19 -15.77
CA LYS A 68 10.69 0.03 -16.07
C LYS A 68 9.92 -1.30 -16.04
N HIS A 69 8.83 -1.34 -15.29
CA HIS A 69 7.95 -2.50 -15.18
C HIS A 69 6.49 -2.08 -15.41
N VAL A 70 5.69 -3.02 -15.92
CA VAL A 70 4.26 -2.83 -16.22
C VAL A 70 3.39 -2.79 -14.96
N THR A 71 3.91 -3.33 -13.85
CA THR A 71 3.21 -3.35 -12.58
C THR A 71 4.24 -3.17 -11.48
N VAL A 72 4.15 -2.01 -10.83
CA VAL A 72 4.82 -1.75 -9.56
C VAL A 72 3.73 -1.62 -8.49
N ARG A 73 4.07 -1.97 -7.26
CA ARG A 73 3.15 -1.85 -6.13
C ARG A 73 3.81 -1.05 -5.02
N PRO A 74 3.04 -0.24 -4.28
CA PRO A 74 3.57 0.43 -3.10
C PRO A 74 3.98 -0.64 -2.06
N ARG A 75 5.18 -0.50 -1.50
CA ARG A 75 5.74 -1.36 -0.45
C ARG A 75 6.58 -0.51 0.50
N ARG A 76 6.61 -0.89 1.78
CA ARG A 76 7.53 -0.32 2.76
C ARG A 76 8.73 -1.23 2.96
N ASP A 77 9.86 -0.61 3.27
CA ASP A 77 11.03 -1.32 3.77
C ASP A 77 10.84 -1.61 5.26
N TYR A 78 10.97 -2.88 5.65
CA TYR A 78 10.84 -3.29 7.05
C TYR A 78 12.03 -2.81 7.90
N ASP A 79 13.21 -2.68 7.30
CA ASP A 79 14.44 -2.26 8.00
C ASP A 79 14.42 -0.76 8.36
N GLU A 80 13.73 0.06 7.56
CA GLU A 80 13.49 1.49 7.85
C GLU A 80 12.27 1.72 8.76
N GLY A 81 11.56 0.64 9.10
CA GLY A 81 10.38 0.65 9.96
C GLY A 81 9.08 1.05 9.27
N MET A 82 7.97 0.75 9.93
CA MET A 82 6.60 0.87 9.38
C MET A 82 6.11 2.31 9.14
N SER A 83 6.89 3.30 9.57
CA SER A 83 6.65 4.74 9.35
C SER A 83 7.59 5.33 8.29
N GLY A 84 8.43 4.51 7.67
CA GLY A 84 9.34 4.91 6.60
C GLY A 84 8.62 5.26 5.28
N PRO A 85 9.38 5.76 4.28
CA PRO A 85 8.89 6.10 2.96
C PRO A 85 8.24 4.90 2.25
N VAL A 86 7.29 5.20 1.35
CA VAL A 86 6.64 4.19 0.51
C VAL A 86 7.37 4.13 -0.83
N TYR A 87 7.84 2.94 -1.19
CA TYR A 87 8.52 2.67 -2.45
C TYR A 87 7.59 1.99 -3.45
N TYR A 88 7.78 2.23 -4.74
CA TYR A 88 7.08 1.53 -5.81
C TYR A 88 7.99 0.44 -6.38
N VAL A 89 7.64 -0.81 -6.08
CA VAL A 89 8.52 -1.96 -6.32
C VAL A 89 7.87 -2.97 -7.26
N CYS A 90 8.66 -3.58 -8.14
CA CYS A 90 8.18 -4.64 -9.04
C CYS A 90 8.03 -5.98 -8.32
N GLN A 91 7.16 -6.86 -8.82
CA GLN A 91 6.86 -8.15 -8.17
C GLN A 91 8.11 -9.01 -7.93
N ASN A 92 9.05 -9.05 -8.87
CA ASN A 92 10.29 -9.83 -8.72
C ASN A 92 11.15 -9.35 -7.53
N CYS A 93 11.22 -8.04 -7.32
CA CYS A 93 11.93 -7.46 -6.17
C CYS A 93 11.20 -7.78 -4.86
N ILE A 94 9.87 -7.74 -4.86
CA ILE A 94 9.05 -8.14 -3.72
C ILE A 94 9.27 -9.62 -3.37
N ASP A 95 9.30 -10.50 -4.38
CA ASP A 95 9.45 -11.94 -4.16
C ASP A 95 10.84 -12.28 -3.59
N LYS A 96 11.89 -11.59 -4.05
CA LYS A 96 13.25 -11.73 -3.49
C LYS A 96 13.33 -11.30 -2.03
N ASP A 97 12.71 -10.17 -1.70
CA ASP A 97 12.70 -9.67 -0.33
C ASP A 97 11.85 -10.57 0.59
N ASN A 98 10.69 -11.02 0.12
CA ASN A 98 9.89 -12.01 0.85
C ASN A 98 10.66 -13.33 1.09
N ALA A 99 11.44 -13.78 0.10
CA ALA A 99 12.27 -14.98 0.25
C ALA A 99 13.39 -14.80 1.28
N ARG A 100 14.05 -13.63 1.28
CA ARG A 100 15.05 -13.27 2.31
C ARG A 100 14.42 -13.24 3.70
N ILE A 101 13.29 -12.56 3.86
CA ILE A 101 12.58 -12.46 5.15
C ILE A 101 12.14 -13.84 5.64
N ALA A 102 11.66 -14.71 4.74
CA ALA A 102 11.27 -16.06 5.09
C ALA A 102 12.46 -16.93 5.55
N ASP A 103 13.64 -16.73 4.96
CA ASP A 103 14.88 -17.40 5.35
C ASP A 103 15.35 -16.93 6.73
N GLU A 104 15.37 -15.61 6.97
CA GLU A 104 15.70 -15.02 8.29
C GLU A 104 14.74 -15.50 9.37
N LEU A 105 13.43 -15.55 9.08
CA LEU A 105 12.43 -16.04 10.04
C LEU A 105 12.58 -17.54 10.35
N ALA A 106 13.01 -18.34 9.38
CA ALA A 106 13.24 -19.77 9.58
C ALA A 106 14.48 -20.06 10.44
N ASP A 107 15.49 -19.19 10.39
CA ASP A 107 16.68 -19.30 11.25
C ASP A 107 16.37 -18.92 12.70
N ASP A 108 15.54 -17.88 12.92
CA ASP A 108 15.20 -17.35 14.25
C ASP A 108 14.32 -18.32 15.10
N ASP A 109 13.46 -19.11 14.45
CA ASP A 109 12.56 -20.11 15.09
C ASP A 109 13.31 -21.28 15.76
N LEU A 110 14.61 -21.45 15.48
CA LEU A 110 15.46 -22.46 16.12
C LEU A 110 16.02 -22.04 17.49
N SER A 111 15.75 -20.81 17.95
CA SER A 111 16.36 -20.23 19.16
C SER A 111 15.45 -20.11 20.38
N TYR A 112 14.13 -20.31 20.23
CA TYR A 112 13.19 -20.29 21.36
C TYR A 112 13.06 -21.67 22.03
N ASP A 113 14.15 -22.15 22.63
CA ASP A 113 14.08 -23.08 23.76
C ASP A 113 13.52 -22.30 24.96
N CYS A 114 12.20 -22.22 25.02
CA CYS A 114 11.45 -21.76 26.18
C CYS A 114 11.71 -22.75 27.31
N GLY A 115 12.79 -22.51 28.05
CA GLY A 115 13.10 -23.21 29.28
C GLY A 115 11.89 -23.16 30.23
N ASP A 116 11.47 -24.35 30.63
CA ASP A 116 10.48 -24.68 31.64
C ASP A 116 10.68 -23.81 32.91
N TRP A 117 9.74 -22.92 33.20
CA TRP A 117 9.73 -22.13 34.44
C TRP A 117 8.87 -22.88 35.48
N GLU A 118 9.48 -23.80 36.23
CA GLU A 118 8.89 -24.41 37.44
C GLU A 118 8.73 -23.41 38.61
#